data_AF-A0A8J6MBX1-F1
#
_entry.id   AF-A0A8J6MBX1-F1
#
_cell.length_a   1.000
_cell.length_b   1.000
_cell.length_c   1.000
_cell.angle_alpha   90.00
_cell.angle_beta   90.00
_cell.angle_gamma   90.00
#
_symmetry.space_group_name_H-M   'P 1'
#
loop_
_entity.id
_entity.type
_entity.pdbx_description
1 polymer ?
#
loop_
_entity_poly.entity_id
_entity_poly.type
_entity_poly.pdbx_seq_one_letter_code
_entity_poly.pdbx_strand_id
1 'polypeptide(L)' 'MKSYAVRTAKTPEDAEAQMNEMARESWTVKAVTFWETAMAYRLVITFEKEI' A
#
# COMPACT_ATOMS: atom_id res chain seq x y z
N MET A 1 -1.84 -20.10 0.59
CA MET A 1 -0.59 -19.71 -0.14
C MET A 1 -0.55 -18.20 -0.14
N LYS A 2 0.61 -17.55 0.04
CA LYS A 2 0.64 -16.09 0.19
C LYS A 2 0.68 -15.36 -1.15
N SER A 3 -0.17 -14.35 -1.29
CA SER A 3 -0.16 -13.36 -2.39
C SER A 3 0.34 -12.02 -1.89
N TYR A 4 1.07 -11.29 -2.74
CA TYR A 4 1.60 -9.97 -2.43
C TYR A 4 1.21 -8.95 -3.49
N ALA A 5 0.89 -7.73 -3.04
CA ALA A 5 0.63 -6.59 -3.91
C ALA A 5 1.33 -5.35 -3.39
N VAL A 6 1.72 -4.45 -4.30
CA VAL A 6 2.36 -3.17 -3.96
C VAL A 6 1.56 -2.06 -4.62
N ARG A 7 1.20 -1.03 -3.85
CA ARG A 7 0.57 0.19 -4.37
C ARG A 7 1.33 1.43 -3.93
N THR A 8 1.15 2.53 -4.66
CA THR A 8 1.74 3.83 -4.32
C THR A 8 0.66 4.86 -4.05
N ALA A 9 0.86 5.71 -3.04
CA ALA A 9 0.00 6.83 -2.71
C ALA A 9 0.80 8.14 -2.70
N LYS A 10 0.16 9.27 -3.04
CA LYS A 10 0.80 10.58 -3.08
C LYS A 10 0.64 11.34 -1.76
N THR A 11 -0.46 11.10 -1.04
CA THR A 11 -0.73 11.72 0.25
C THR A 11 -1.08 10.64 1.29
N PRO A 12 -1.07 10.98 2.60
CA PRO A 12 -1.57 10.11 3.64
C PRO A 12 -3.04 9.71 3.45
N GLU A 13 -3.89 10.62 2.98
CA GLU A 13 -5.32 10.37 2.73
C GLU A 13 -5.52 9.36 1.58
N ASP A 14 -4.75 9.51 0.50
CA ASP A 14 -4.72 8.52 -0.59
C ASP A 14 -4.26 7.16 -0.09
N ALA A 15 -3.27 7.14 0.82
CA ALA A 15 -2.74 5.91 1.39
C ALA A 15 -3.80 5.22 2.27
N GLU A 16 -4.47 5.97 3.14
CA GLU A 16 -5.57 5.48 3.97
C GLU A 16 -6.71 4.91 3.12
N ALA A 17 -7.13 5.63 2.07
CA ALA A 17 -8.17 5.16 1.17
C ALA A 17 -7.81 3.82 0.52
N GLN A 18 -6.57 3.67 0.04
CA GLN A 18 -6.09 2.41 -0.54
C GLN A 18 -5.98 1.28 0.49
N MET A 19 -5.53 1.57 1.71
CA MET A 19 -5.48 0.58 2.79
C MET A 19 -6.88 0.08 3.15
N ASN A 20 -7.85 0.98 3.23
CA ASN A 20 -9.25 0.65 3.52
C ASN A 20 -9.90 -0.18 2.41
N GLU A 21 -9.62 0.12 1.14
CA GLU A 21 -10.09 -0.68 0.01
C GLU A 21 -9.52 -2.11 0.06
N MET A 22 -8.20 -2.23 0.24
CA MET A 22 -7.50 -3.51 0.31
C MET A 22 -7.95 -4.34 1.52
N ALA A 23 -8.22 -3.70 2.66
CA ALA A 23 -8.73 -4.37 3.86
C ALA A 23 -10.11 -5.01 3.63
N ARG A 24 -11.00 -4.38 2.84
CA ARG A 24 -12.30 -4.98 2.47
C ARG A 24 -12.15 -6.26 1.66
N GLU A 25 -11.05 -6.35 0.90
CA GLU A 25 -10.68 -7.55 0.14
C GLU A 25 -9.85 -8.56 0.96
N SER A 26 -9.77 -8.39 2.28
CA SER A 26 -8.99 -9.25 3.19
C SER A 26 -7.48 -9.24 2.94
N TRP A 27 -6.94 -8.13 2.42
CA TRP A 27 -5.50 -7.90 2.39
C TRP A 27 -5.03 -7.24 3.68
N THR A 28 -3.82 -7.59 4.10
CA THR A 28 -3.14 -7.03 5.29
C THR A 28 -1.96 -6.18 4.87
N VAL A 29 -1.83 -4.98 5.43
CA VAL A 29 -0.64 -4.13 5.24
C VAL A 29 0.55 -4.77 5.95
N LYS A 30 1.66 -4.97 5.23
CA LYS A 30 2.92 -5.51 5.79
C LYS A 30 3.98 -4.45 5.99
N ALA A 31 4.02 -3.46 5.11
CA ALA A 31 4.99 -2.38 5.17
C ALA A 31 4.42 -1.12 4.50
N VAL A 32 4.81 0.04 5.04
CA VAL A 32 4.65 1.33 4.40
C VAL A 32 6.05 1.96 4.38
N THR A 33 6.53 2.27 3.19
CA THR A 33 7.87 2.84 2.99
C THR A 33 7.75 4.16 2.25
N PHE A 34 8.62 5.10 2.60
CA PHE A 34 8.73 6.36 1.88
C PHE A 34 9.64 6.17 0.68
N TRP A 35 9.16 6.60 -0.49
CA TRP A 35 9.94 6.60 -1.72
C TRP A 35 10.04 8.02 -2.25
N GLU A 36 11.24 8.57 -2.11
CA GLU A 36 11.63 9.83 -2.72
C GLU A 36 12.16 9.56 -4.13
N THR A 37 11.55 10.21 -5.12
CA THR A 37 12.05 10.25 -6.49
C THR A 37 12.52 11.67 -6.78
N ALA A 38 13.35 11.85 -7.82
CA ALA A 38 13.86 13.15 -8.21
C ALA A 38 12.78 14.22 -8.50
N MET A 39 11.51 13.82 -8.68
CA MET A 39 10.40 14.72 -9.03
C MET A 39 9.20 14.64 -8.08
N ALA A 40 9.16 13.70 -7.13
CA ALA A 40 7.99 13.50 -6.26
C ALA A 40 8.28 12.63 -5.04
N TYR A 41 7.46 12.83 -4.00
CA TYR A 41 7.35 11.96 -2.84
C TYR A 41 6.19 10.97 -3.03
N ARG A 42 6.42 9.70 -2.69
CA ARG A 42 5.38 8.67 -2.67
C ARG A 42 5.46 7.82 -1.42
N LEU A 43 4.32 7.36 -0.95
CA LEU A 43 4.21 6.26 0.00
C LEU A 43 4.05 4.97 -0.81
N VAL A 44 4.86 3.96 -0.51
CA VAL A 44 4.78 2.63 -1.11
C VAL A 44 4.25 1.68 -0.05
N ILE A 45 3.11 1.06 -0.33
CA ILE A 45 2.37 0.21 0.60
C ILE A 45 2.42 -1.22 0.07
N THR A 46 2.93 -2.13 0.90
CA THR A 46 2.98 -3.57 0.60
C THR A 46 1.86 -4.29 1.33
N PHE A 47 1.13 -5.14 0.60
CA PHE A 47 0.01 -5.91 1.08
C PHE A 47 0.29 -7.42 0.95
N GLU A 48 -0.27 -8.21 1.86
CA GLU A 48 -0.25 -9.67 1.86
C GLU A 48 -1.68 -10.20 2.01
N LYS A 49 -2.00 -11.27 1.29
CA LYS A 49 -3.29 -11.98 1.43
C LYS A 49 -3.07 -13.49 1.36
N GLU A 50 -3.77 -14.22 2.22
CA GLU A 50 -3.84 -15.68 2.10
C GLU A 50 -4.79 -16.06 0.97
N ILE A 51 -4.31 -16.93 0.07
CA ILE A 51 -5.08 -17.65 -0.95
C ILE A 51 -5.53 -18.99 -0.38
#